data_AF-A0A857DAZ6-F1
#
_entry.id   AF-A0A857DAZ6-F1
#
_cell.length_a   1.000
_cell.length_b   1.000
_cell.length_c   1.000
_cell.angle_alpha   90.00
_cell.angle_beta   90.00
_cell.angle_gamma   90.00
#
_symmetry.space_group_name_H-M   'P 1'
#
loop_
_entity.id
_entity.type
_entity.pdbx_description
1 polymer ?
#
loop_
_entity_poly.entity_id
_entity_poly.type
_entity_poly.pdbx_seq_one_letter_code
_entity_poly.pdbx_strand_id
1 'polypeptide(L)'
;MFKAKMPHDQQVEAIENNSLEVNELLKTQEHTYFDKNNQINSDLYSTLVRERKIRLFSILVYLTFFIGSIVAGVINFVLNTKKVVIDNDKSASLGIGWYVLIGAALLISLVFLIKNILKYKNLNATERKIRQNIEHKDTPTYSVFYEIYQGIVFKKLRLNWLFLFFITYFGLFTLLIFLLKDQHIVIGKEGTSGAFNFFLDIKFHNVFDKWFGNVEVLAYSLLGVIGGVSLLFTIFKIYDLKRLNALKNHLSGEVAANFFATIEASKKQENRAWLKTYIIIFVLVVLLPLALILFLIYKKVIRRK
;
A
#
# COMPACT_ATOMS: atom_id res chain seq x y z
N MET A 1 10.31 57.78 29.22
CA MET A 1 9.15 57.07 28.64
C MET A 1 8.41 56.38 29.79
N PHE A 2 7.35 57.01 30.31
CA PHE A 2 6.61 56.51 31.47
C PHE A 2 5.72 55.35 31.03
N LYS A 3 5.98 54.13 31.50
CA LYS A 3 5.01 53.02 31.40
C LYS A 3 3.91 53.29 32.41
N ALA A 4 2.72 53.60 31.92
CA ALA A 4 1.52 53.72 32.74
C ALA A 4 1.30 52.40 33.49
N LYS A 5 1.30 52.47 34.82
CA LYS A 5 1.02 51.33 35.70
C LYS A 5 -0.49 51.08 35.61
N MET A 6 -0.89 49.98 34.96
CA MET A 6 -2.30 49.65 34.82
C MET A 6 -2.94 49.48 36.22
N PRO A 7 -4.15 50.02 36.45
CA PRO A 7 -4.88 49.84 37.70
C PRO A 7 -4.98 48.37 38.08
N HIS A 8 -4.87 48.06 39.37
CA HIS A 8 -4.83 46.69 39.88
C HIS A 8 -6.04 45.85 39.43
N ASP A 9 -7.20 46.49 39.26
CA ASP A 9 -8.44 45.82 38.87
C ASP A 9 -8.41 45.34 37.40
N GLN A 10 -7.79 46.11 36.50
CA GLN A 10 -7.62 45.71 35.10
C GLN A 10 -6.58 44.59 34.93
N GLN A 11 -5.62 44.48 35.86
CA GLN A 11 -4.67 43.37 35.87
C GLN A 11 -5.33 42.08 36.36
N VAL A 12 -6.28 42.17 37.29
CA VAL A 12 -7.02 41.00 37.82
C VAL A 12 -7.97 40.47 36.75
N GLU A 13 -8.74 41.33 36.06
CA GLU A 13 -9.61 40.91 34.95
C GLU A 13 -8.83 40.32 33.76
N ALA A 14 -7.64 40.86 33.43
CA ALA A 14 -6.81 40.33 32.35
C ALA A 14 -6.19 38.96 32.69
N ILE A 15 -5.92 38.67 33.97
CA ILE A 15 -5.44 37.36 34.43
C ILE A 15 -6.59 36.35 34.47
N GLU A 16 -7.78 36.77 34.91
CA GLU A 16 -8.97 35.93 35.00
C GLU A 16 -9.48 35.52 33.60
N ASN A 17 -9.54 36.45 32.65
CA ASN A 17 -9.94 36.16 31.27
C ASN A 17 -8.95 35.26 30.52
N ASN A 18 -7.64 35.46 30.72
CA ASN A 18 -6.62 34.54 30.18
C ASN A 18 -6.71 33.14 30.80
N SER A 19 -7.04 33.05 32.10
CA SER A 19 -7.21 31.76 32.78
C SER A 19 -8.47 31.02 32.29
N LEU A 20 -9.54 31.74 31.96
CA LEU A 20 -10.76 31.19 31.38
C LEU A 20 -10.54 30.72 29.94
N GLU A 21 -9.86 31.49 29.09
CA GLU A 21 -9.49 31.06 27.74
C GLU A 21 -8.54 29.86 27.74
N VAL A 22 -7.55 29.80 28.65
CA VAL A 22 -6.66 28.64 28.80
C VAL A 22 -7.43 27.42 29.31
N ASN A 23 -8.38 27.60 30.23
CA ASN A 23 -9.24 26.51 30.72
C ASN A 23 -10.26 26.04 29.66
N GLU A 24 -10.77 26.93 28.80
CA GLU A 24 -11.61 26.56 27.66
C GLU A 24 -10.81 25.87 26.55
N LEU A 25 -9.56 26.28 26.30
CA LEU A 25 -8.64 25.61 25.38
C LEU A 25 -8.22 24.21 25.89
N LEU A 26 -8.06 24.05 27.22
CA LEU A 26 -7.84 22.74 27.85
C LEU A 26 -9.11 21.87 27.80
N LYS A 27 -10.29 22.44 28.03
CA LYS A 27 -11.59 21.74 27.90
C LYS A 27 -11.93 21.34 26.47
N THR A 28 -11.55 22.14 25.47
CA THR A 28 -11.78 21.81 24.05
C THR A 28 -10.77 20.80 23.49
N GLN A 29 -9.60 20.62 24.14
CA GLN A 29 -8.70 19.50 23.85
C GLN A 29 -9.14 18.19 24.50
N GLU A 30 -9.97 18.23 25.54
CA GLU A 30 -10.66 17.07 26.10
C GLU A 30 -12.00 16.78 25.38
N HIS A 31 -11.96 16.52 24.08
CA HIS A 31 -12.96 15.57 23.54
C HIS A 31 -12.56 14.15 24.00
N THR A 32 -12.69 13.93 25.30
CA THR A 32 -12.39 12.71 26.01
C THR A 32 -13.34 11.63 25.49
N TYR A 33 -12.79 10.68 24.75
CA TYR A 33 -13.44 9.39 24.56
C TYR A 33 -13.55 8.77 25.97
N PHE A 34 -14.71 8.93 26.60
CA PHE A 34 -15.00 8.31 27.88
C PHE A 34 -15.14 6.80 27.67
N ASP A 35 -14.29 6.03 28.35
CA ASP A 35 -14.52 4.60 28.50
C ASP A 35 -15.83 4.42 29.27
N LYS A 36 -16.74 3.58 28.75
CA LYS A 36 -18.05 3.32 29.36
C LYS A 36 -17.94 2.84 30.82
N ASN A 37 -16.79 2.27 31.19
CA ASN A 37 -16.51 1.77 32.53
C ASN A 37 -15.50 2.61 33.33
N ASN A 38 -14.93 3.70 32.79
CA ASN A 38 -13.87 4.50 33.42
C ASN A 38 -12.66 3.70 33.94
N GLN A 39 -12.39 2.52 33.38
CA GLN A 39 -11.29 1.66 33.84
C GLN A 39 -10.00 1.91 33.02
N ILE A 40 -10.15 2.31 31.76
CA ILE A 40 -9.04 2.51 30.83
C ILE A 40 -8.67 4.01 30.76
N ASN A 41 -7.38 4.33 30.76
CA ASN A 41 -6.88 5.68 30.46
C ASN A 41 -7.47 6.20 29.13
N SER A 42 -8.03 7.42 29.12
CA SER A 42 -8.70 8.04 27.98
C SER A 42 -7.84 8.07 26.70
N ASP A 43 -6.52 8.20 26.82
CA ASP A 43 -5.58 8.20 25.70
C ASP A 43 -5.43 6.80 25.08
N LEU A 44 -5.41 5.76 25.91
CA LEU A 44 -5.33 4.38 25.46
C LEU A 44 -6.65 3.94 24.82
N TYR A 45 -7.78 4.32 25.41
CA TYR A 45 -9.10 4.05 24.86
C TYR A 45 -9.35 4.78 23.54
N SER A 46 -8.99 6.07 23.44
CA SER A 46 -9.09 6.83 22.19
C SER A 46 -8.22 6.23 21.07
N THR A 47 -7.03 5.72 21.42
CA THR A 47 -6.15 5.00 20.49
C THR A 47 -6.78 3.70 19.99
N LEU A 48 -7.41 2.92 20.88
CA LEU A 48 -8.13 1.69 20.51
C LEU A 48 -9.33 1.98 19.60
N VAL A 49 -10.14 2.98 19.92
CA VAL A 49 -11.29 3.39 19.09
C VAL A 49 -10.82 3.86 17.71
N ARG A 50 -9.73 4.62 17.65
CA ARG A 50 -9.14 5.07 16.38
C ARG A 50 -8.64 3.88 15.55
N GLU A 51 -7.93 2.93 16.15
CA GLU A 51 -7.45 1.74 15.45
C GLU A 51 -8.63 0.88 14.95
N ARG A 52 -9.71 0.76 15.73
CA ARG A 52 -10.95 0.08 15.29
C ARG A 52 -11.55 0.75 14.05
N LYS A 53 -11.65 2.08 14.03
CA LYS A 53 -12.13 2.86 12.87
C LYS A 53 -11.23 2.66 11.65
N ILE A 54 -9.90 2.68 11.80
CA ILE A 54 -8.95 2.45 10.70
C ILE A 54 -9.12 1.04 10.12
N ARG A 55 -9.30 0.02 10.98
CA ARG A 55 -9.50 -1.36 10.55
C ARG A 55 -10.83 -1.52 9.82
N LEU A 56 -11.90 -0.94 10.32
CA LEU A 56 -13.21 -0.95 9.66
C LEU A 56 -13.14 -0.28 8.28
N PHE A 57 -12.53 0.91 8.20
CA PHE A 57 -12.31 1.60 6.93
C PHE A 57 -11.49 0.75 5.95
N SER A 58 -10.43 0.10 6.43
CA SER A 58 -9.62 -0.81 5.61
C SER A 58 -10.44 -1.99 5.09
N ILE A 59 -11.31 -2.59 5.92
CA ILE A 59 -12.22 -3.66 5.51
C ILE A 59 -13.13 -3.18 4.38
N LEU A 60 -13.74 -2.00 4.51
CA LEU A 60 -14.61 -1.43 3.48
C LEU A 60 -13.85 -1.23 2.16
N VAL A 61 -12.65 -0.65 2.19
CA VAL A 61 -11.82 -0.46 1.00
C VAL A 61 -11.49 -1.78 0.29
N TYR A 62 -11.03 -2.79 1.04
CA TYR A 62 -10.71 -4.09 0.43
C TYR A 62 -11.95 -4.85 -0.03
N LEU A 63 -13.11 -4.65 0.62
CA LEU A 63 -14.39 -5.18 0.17
C LEU A 63 -14.80 -4.55 -1.16
N THR A 64 -14.63 -3.23 -1.32
CA THR A 64 -14.88 -2.55 -2.59
C THR A 64 -13.98 -3.08 -3.70
N PHE A 65 -12.69 -3.32 -3.44
CA PHE A 65 -11.79 -3.93 -4.43
C PHE A 65 -12.18 -5.37 -4.76
N PHE A 66 -12.61 -6.15 -3.77
CA PHE A 66 -13.05 -7.53 -3.96
C PHE A 66 -14.31 -7.59 -4.85
N ILE A 67 -15.35 -6.85 -4.49
CA ILE A 67 -16.60 -6.75 -5.28
C ILE A 67 -16.30 -6.16 -6.66
N GLY A 68 -15.49 -5.10 -6.72
CA GLY A 68 -15.06 -4.48 -7.97
C GLY A 68 -14.33 -5.45 -8.91
N SER A 69 -13.52 -6.37 -8.37
CA SER A 69 -12.85 -7.40 -9.17
C SER A 69 -13.85 -8.42 -9.74
N ILE A 70 -14.87 -8.81 -8.97
CA ILE A 70 -15.94 -9.69 -9.45
C ILE A 70 -16.72 -9.00 -10.58
N VAL A 71 -17.12 -7.74 -10.37
CA VAL A 71 -17.83 -6.94 -11.38
C VAL A 71 -16.98 -6.77 -12.64
N ALA A 72 -15.70 -6.44 -12.50
CA ALA A 72 -14.77 -6.35 -13.64
C ALA A 72 -14.65 -7.67 -14.39
N GLY A 73 -14.66 -8.82 -13.69
CA GLY A 73 -14.67 -10.15 -14.30
C GLY A 73 -15.92 -10.41 -15.15
N VAL A 74 -17.09 -10.00 -14.66
CA VAL A 74 -18.36 -10.08 -15.41
C VAL A 74 -18.34 -9.15 -16.62
N ILE A 75 -17.85 -7.91 -16.46
CA ILE A 75 -17.72 -6.96 -17.57
C ILE A 75 -16.79 -7.53 -18.65
N ASN A 76 -15.63 -8.08 -18.27
CA ASN A 76 -14.69 -8.69 -19.21
C ASN A 76 -15.34 -9.89 -19.95
N PHE A 77 -16.13 -10.70 -19.23
CA PHE A 77 -16.89 -11.78 -19.86
C PHE A 77 -17.87 -11.26 -20.92
N VAL A 78 -18.65 -10.22 -20.61
CA VAL A 78 -19.63 -9.66 -21.55
C VAL A 78 -18.96 -8.99 -22.75
N LEU A 79 -17.88 -8.26 -22.55
CA LEU A 79 -17.24 -7.47 -23.61
C LEU A 79 -16.34 -8.29 -24.54
N ASN A 80 -15.64 -9.29 -24.01
CA ASN A 80 -14.64 -10.07 -24.72
C ASN A 80 -15.10 -11.52 -24.92
N THR A 81 -15.20 -12.29 -23.84
CA THR A 81 -15.41 -13.74 -23.88
C THR A 81 -16.72 -14.17 -24.53
N LYS A 82 -17.81 -13.45 -24.28
CA LYS A 82 -19.13 -13.73 -24.86
C LYS A 82 -19.08 -13.72 -26.39
N LYS A 83 -18.40 -12.75 -26.99
CA LYS A 83 -18.32 -12.61 -28.45
C LYS A 83 -17.66 -13.82 -29.10
N VAL A 84 -16.61 -14.34 -28.47
CA VAL A 84 -15.87 -15.50 -28.99
C VAL A 84 -16.63 -16.81 -28.74
N VAL A 85 -17.15 -17.00 -27.53
CA VAL A 85 -17.71 -18.30 -27.08
C VAL A 85 -19.18 -18.48 -27.48
N ILE A 86 -19.98 -17.42 -27.41
CA ILE A 86 -21.42 -17.47 -27.68
C ILE A 86 -21.71 -16.99 -29.10
N ASP A 87 -21.15 -15.84 -29.49
CA ASP A 87 -21.42 -15.24 -30.80
C ASP A 87 -20.54 -15.84 -31.93
N ASN A 88 -19.63 -16.79 -31.58
CA ASN A 88 -18.70 -17.47 -32.48
C ASN A 88 -17.80 -16.54 -33.32
N ASP A 89 -17.57 -15.32 -32.84
CA ASP A 89 -16.66 -14.39 -33.49
C ASP A 89 -15.20 -14.76 -33.19
N LYS A 90 -14.59 -15.49 -34.11
CA LYS A 90 -13.17 -15.92 -34.02
C LYS A 90 -12.18 -14.75 -34.11
N SER A 91 -12.63 -13.57 -34.53
CA SER A 91 -11.80 -12.37 -34.62
C SER A 91 -11.77 -11.58 -33.30
N ALA A 92 -12.74 -11.82 -32.40
CA ALA A 92 -12.81 -11.16 -31.11
C ALA A 92 -11.75 -11.65 -30.12
N SER A 93 -11.36 -10.76 -29.21
CA SER A 93 -10.42 -11.05 -28.12
C SER A 93 -11.08 -11.91 -27.05
N LEU A 94 -10.34 -12.91 -26.54
CA LEU A 94 -10.77 -13.69 -25.38
C LEU A 94 -10.58 -12.94 -24.05
N GLY A 95 -9.86 -11.81 -24.05
CA GLY A 95 -9.62 -11.00 -22.85
C GLY A 95 -8.88 -11.76 -21.75
N ILE A 96 -8.06 -12.76 -22.09
CA ILE A 96 -7.33 -13.62 -21.13
C ILE A 96 -6.44 -12.80 -20.21
N GLY A 97 -5.77 -11.77 -20.76
CA GLY A 97 -4.90 -10.89 -19.98
C GLY A 97 -5.65 -10.16 -18.87
N TRP A 98 -6.89 -9.73 -19.13
CA TRP A 98 -7.75 -9.13 -18.11
C TRP A 98 -8.13 -10.11 -17.02
N TYR A 99 -8.45 -11.38 -17.35
CA TYR A 99 -8.73 -12.38 -16.33
C TYR A 99 -7.56 -12.62 -15.40
N VAL A 100 -6.32 -12.61 -15.92
CA VAL A 100 -5.11 -12.75 -15.09
C VAL A 100 -4.97 -11.56 -14.14
N LEU A 101 -5.12 -10.33 -14.63
CA LEU A 101 -5.02 -9.12 -13.79
C LEU A 101 -6.15 -9.06 -12.74
N ILE A 102 -7.38 -9.33 -13.15
CA ILE A 102 -8.56 -9.35 -12.27
C ILE A 102 -8.42 -10.46 -11.23
N GLY A 103 -7.96 -11.66 -11.62
CA GLY A 103 -7.72 -12.78 -10.71
C GLY A 103 -6.66 -12.45 -9.65
N ALA A 104 -5.54 -11.83 -10.05
CA ALA A 104 -4.54 -11.35 -9.11
C ALA A 104 -5.11 -10.31 -8.13
N ALA A 105 -5.86 -9.32 -8.63
CA ALA A 105 -6.51 -8.31 -7.80
C ALA A 105 -7.54 -8.92 -6.82
N LEU A 106 -8.31 -9.91 -7.26
CA LEU A 106 -9.29 -10.62 -6.45
C LEU A 106 -8.61 -11.40 -5.32
N LEU A 107 -7.55 -12.16 -5.62
CA LEU A 107 -6.80 -12.90 -4.59
C LEU A 107 -6.13 -11.97 -3.58
N ILE A 108 -5.48 -10.91 -4.05
CA ILE A 108 -4.83 -9.92 -3.18
C ILE A 108 -5.87 -9.27 -2.26
N SER A 109 -6.98 -8.78 -2.81
CA SER A 109 -8.03 -8.13 -2.03
C SER A 109 -8.64 -9.09 -1.00
N LEU A 110 -8.86 -10.36 -1.34
CA LEU A 110 -9.35 -11.38 -0.42
C LEU A 110 -8.41 -11.61 0.77
N VAL A 111 -7.10 -11.79 0.51
CA VAL A 111 -6.11 -12.01 1.57
C VAL A 111 -6.06 -10.80 2.53
N PHE A 112 -6.05 -9.58 2.00
CA PHE A 112 -6.05 -8.37 2.82
C PHE A 112 -7.37 -8.15 3.56
N LEU A 113 -8.50 -8.51 2.96
CA LEU A 113 -9.81 -8.44 3.60
C LEU A 113 -9.86 -9.38 4.81
N ILE A 114 -9.52 -10.66 4.64
CA ILE A 114 -9.47 -11.65 5.72
C ILE A 114 -8.53 -11.18 6.84
N LYS A 115 -7.33 -10.74 6.49
CA LYS A 115 -6.35 -10.23 7.45
C LYS A 115 -6.88 -9.06 8.29
N ASN A 116 -7.59 -8.12 7.67
CA ASN A 116 -8.16 -6.98 8.41
C ASN A 116 -9.36 -7.37 9.26
N ILE A 117 -10.20 -8.30 8.81
CA ILE A 117 -11.30 -8.86 9.61
C ILE A 117 -10.75 -9.55 10.86
N LEU A 118 -9.73 -10.40 10.71
CA LEU A 118 -9.08 -11.07 11.85
C LEU A 118 -8.49 -10.07 12.85
N LYS A 119 -7.79 -9.03 12.36
CA LYS A 119 -7.27 -7.97 13.23
C LYS A 119 -8.37 -7.19 13.95
N TYR A 120 -9.46 -6.89 13.26
CA TYR A 120 -10.61 -6.22 13.87
C TYR A 120 -11.21 -7.04 15.01
N LYS A 121 -11.36 -8.37 14.80
CA LYS A 121 -11.81 -9.29 15.86
C LYS A 121 -10.82 -9.35 17.02
N ASN A 122 -9.52 -9.40 16.74
CA ASN A 122 -8.48 -9.47 17.78
C ASN A 122 -8.41 -8.19 18.64
N LEU A 123 -8.73 -7.01 18.10
CA LEU A 123 -8.80 -5.78 18.89
C LEU A 123 -9.87 -5.85 19.98
N ASN A 124 -11.03 -6.45 19.68
CA ASN A 124 -12.08 -6.63 20.68
C ASN A 124 -11.65 -7.61 21.78
N ALA A 125 -10.90 -8.66 21.43
CA ALA A 125 -10.33 -9.58 22.41
C ALA A 125 -9.24 -8.91 23.26
N THR A 126 -8.42 -8.04 22.65
CA THR A 126 -7.36 -7.28 23.34
C THR A 126 -7.95 -6.28 24.32
N GLU A 127 -9.01 -5.57 23.95
CA GLU A 127 -9.72 -4.67 24.86
C GLU A 127 -10.25 -5.42 26.09
N ARG A 128 -10.84 -6.61 25.91
CA ARG A 128 -11.29 -7.46 27.04
C ARG A 128 -10.13 -7.87 27.96
N LYS A 129 -8.99 -8.27 27.39
CA LYS A 129 -7.79 -8.62 28.17
C LYS A 129 -7.19 -7.42 28.92
N ILE A 130 -7.18 -6.24 28.31
CA ILE A 130 -6.72 -5.01 28.98
C ILE A 130 -7.60 -4.69 30.18
N ARG A 131 -8.93 -4.80 30.03
CA ARG A 131 -9.86 -4.62 31.16
C ARG A 131 -9.58 -5.61 32.29
N GLN A 132 -9.38 -6.89 31.95
CA GLN A 132 -9.02 -7.92 32.94
C GLN A 132 -7.68 -7.60 33.62
N ASN A 133 -6.63 -7.22 32.89
CA ASN A 133 -5.33 -6.91 33.48
C ASN A 133 -5.35 -5.67 34.39
N ILE A 134 -6.16 -4.66 34.04
CA ILE A 134 -6.40 -3.48 34.90
C ILE A 134 -7.11 -3.90 36.19
N GLU A 135 -8.10 -4.78 36.12
CA GLU A 135 -8.78 -5.34 37.30
C GLU A 135 -7.82 -6.14 38.20
N HIS A 136 -6.80 -6.78 37.61
CA HIS A 136 -5.79 -7.58 38.34
C HIS A 136 -4.51 -6.81 38.72
N LYS A 137 -4.43 -5.50 38.43
CA LYS A 137 -3.27 -4.62 38.71
C LYS A 137 -1.92 -5.04 38.09
N ASP A 138 -1.91 -5.91 37.09
CA ASP A 138 -0.68 -6.40 36.45
C ASP A 138 -0.28 -5.55 35.21
N THR A 139 0.73 -4.69 35.42
CA THR A 139 1.73 -4.17 34.45
C THR A 139 1.33 -3.15 33.34
N PRO A 140 2.31 -2.44 32.72
CA PRO A 140 2.28 -0.98 32.59
C PRO A 140 1.99 -0.50 31.16
N THR A 141 1.30 0.62 31.07
CA THR A 141 0.87 1.32 29.84
C THR A 141 1.99 1.48 28.78
N TYR A 142 3.26 1.51 29.18
CA TYR A 142 4.43 1.65 28.29
C TYR A 142 4.64 0.50 27.29
N SER A 143 4.29 -0.74 27.64
CA SER A 143 4.47 -1.90 26.75
C SER A 143 3.57 -1.82 25.50
N VAL A 144 2.32 -1.37 25.70
CA VAL A 144 1.33 -1.20 24.62
C VAL A 144 1.75 -0.10 23.66
N PHE A 145 2.28 1.02 24.16
CA PHE A 145 2.79 2.10 23.31
C PHE A 145 4.01 1.67 22.49
N TYR A 146 4.91 0.88 23.07
CA TYR A 146 6.06 0.31 22.38
C TYR A 146 5.62 -0.57 21.20
N GLU A 147 4.70 -1.52 21.42
CA GLU A 147 4.20 -2.42 20.38
C GLU A 147 3.50 -1.67 19.24
N ILE A 148 2.69 -0.66 19.57
CA ILE A 148 2.00 0.17 18.57
C ILE A 148 3.02 0.96 17.74
N TYR A 149 3.99 1.62 18.39
CA TYR A 149 5.01 2.39 17.69
C TYR A 149 5.85 1.49 16.78
N GLN A 150 6.35 0.37 17.32
CA GLN A 150 7.11 -0.64 16.59
C GLN A 150 6.32 -1.11 15.36
N GLY A 151 5.05 -1.46 15.56
CA GLY A 151 4.15 -1.91 14.48
C GLY A 151 3.99 -0.89 13.35
N ILE A 152 3.90 0.41 13.67
CA ILE A 152 3.79 1.47 12.66
C ILE A 152 5.11 1.66 11.90
N VAL A 153 6.25 1.65 12.61
CA VAL A 153 7.57 1.78 11.98
C VAL A 153 7.82 0.65 10.98
N PHE A 154 7.56 -0.59 11.37
CA PHE A 154 7.72 -1.74 10.46
C PHE A 154 6.70 -1.75 9.33
N LYS A 155 5.43 -1.38 9.59
CA LYS A 155 4.42 -1.21 8.54
C LYS A 155 4.91 -0.21 7.49
N LYS A 156 5.44 0.95 7.90
CA LYS A 156 5.95 1.98 7.00
C LYS A 156 7.12 1.46 6.15
N LEU A 157 8.07 0.76 6.76
CA LEU A 157 9.19 0.16 6.04
C LEU A 157 8.70 -0.83 4.97
N ARG A 158 7.82 -1.76 5.35
CA ARG A 158 7.26 -2.76 4.43
C ARG A 158 6.43 -2.12 3.32
N LEU A 159 5.66 -1.07 3.63
CA LEU A 159 4.87 -0.34 2.63
C LEU A 159 5.78 0.35 1.61
N ASN A 160 6.88 0.97 2.04
CA ASN A 160 7.87 1.55 1.14
C ASN A 160 8.47 0.50 0.19
N TRP A 161 8.84 -0.67 0.73
CA TRP A 161 9.37 -1.75 -0.11
C TRP A 161 8.32 -2.28 -1.07
N LEU A 162 7.10 -2.60 -0.61
CA LEU A 162 6.01 -3.03 -1.49
C LEU A 162 5.73 -2.02 -2.60
N PHE A 163 5.79 -0.72 -2.30
CA PHE A 163 5.64 0.33 -3.30
C PHE A 163 6.81 0.37 -4.29
N LEU A 164 8.05 0.21 -3.81
CA LEU A 164 9.23 0.14 -4.68
C LEU A 164 9.16 -1.08 -5.62
N PHE A 165 8.79 -2.25 -5.09
CA PHE A 165 8.53 -3.45 -5.88
C PHE A 165 7.44 -3.17 -6.92
N PHE A 166 6.29 -2.64 -6.49
CA PHE A 166 5.19 -2.31 -7.38
C PHE A 166 5.62 -1.37 -8.52
N ILE A 167 6.23 -0.22 -8.21
CA ILE A 167 6.70 0.72 -9.24
C ILE A 167 7.72 0.08 -10.16
N THR A 168 8.68 -0.68 -9.63
CA THR A 168 9.73 -1.29 -10.45
C THR A 168 9.10 -2.29 -11.43
N TYR A 169 8.38 -3.29 -10.95
CA TYR A 169 7.91 -4.39 -11.81
C TYR A 169 6.68 -4.00 -12.64
N PHE A 170 5.69 -3.35 -12.02
CA PHE A 170 4.48 -2.91 -12.73
C PHE A 170 4.77 -1.71 -13.64
N GLY A 171 5.69 -0.83 -13.24
CA GLY A 171 6.17 0.26 -14.09
C GLY A 171 6.98 -0.25 -15.28
N LEU A 172 7.90 -1.21 -15.07
CA LEU A 172 8.61 -1.86 -16.19
C LEU A 172 7.65 -2.58 -17.13
N PHE A 173 6.65 -3.30 -16.61
CA PHE A 173 5.62 -3.94 -17.43
C PHE A 173 4.83 -2.92 -18.27
N THR A 174 4.39 -1.83 -17.64
CA THR A 174 3.70 -0.73 -18.34
C THR A 174 4.58 -0.11 -19.41
N LEU A 175 5.85 0.16 -19.09
CA LEU A 175 6.83 0.71 -20.01
C LEU A 175 7.09 -0.23 -21.20
N LEU A 176 7.18 -1.55 -20.96
CA LEU A 176 7.32 -2.55 -22.01
C LEU A 176 6.12 -2.52 -22.97
N ILE A 177 4.89 -2.40 -22.45
CA ILE A 177 3.69 -2.29 -23.30
C ILE A 177 3.77 -1.03 -24.16
N PHE A 178 4.11 0.13 -23.58
CA PHE A 178 4.25 1.37 -24.34
C PHE A 178 5.34 1.32 -25.41
N LEU A 179 6.49 0.69 -25.11
CA LEU A 179 7.58 0.57 -26.07
C LEU A 179 7.28 -0.45 -27.18
N LEU A 180 6.57 -1.53 -26.86
CA LEU A 180 6.34 -2.64 -27.78
C LEU A 180 5.04 -2.54 -28.57
N LYS A 181 4.05 -1.76 -28.13
CA LYS A 181 2.69 -1.77 -28.74
C LYS A 181 2.70 -1.54 -30.26
N ASP A 182 3.60 -0.71 -30.76
CA ASP A 182 3.71 -0.35 -32.19
C ASP A 182 4.89 -1.06 -32.88
N GLN A 183 5.54 -2.00 -32.21
CA GLN A 183 6.72 -2.69 -32.73
C GLN A 183 6.35 -3.98 -33.46
N HIS A 184 7.07 -4.24 -34.53
CA HIS A 184 7.06 -5.50 -35.27
C HIS A 184 8.47 -6.10 -35.20
N ILE A 185 8.58 -7.30 -34.62
CA ILE A 185 9.88 -7.98 -34.47
C ILE A 185 9.83 -9.30 -35.22
N VAL A 186 10.81 -9.49 -36.10
CA VAL A 186 11.03 -10.74 -36.83
C VAL A 186 12.34 -11.36 -36.37
N ILE A 187 12.30 -12.59 -35.89
CA ILE A 187 13.45 -13.37 -35.42
C ILE A 187 13.63 -14.56 -36.37
N GLY A 188 14.84 -14.74 -36.91
CA GLY A 188 15.17 -15.83 -37.83
C GLY A 188 15.12 -15.47 -39.31
N LYS A 189 15.40 -16.47 -40.16
CA LYS A 189 15.28 -16.37 -41.61
C LYS A 189 14.15 -17.27 -42.08
N GLU A 190 13.25 -16.71 -42.86
CA GLU A 190 12.23 -17.45 -43.58
C GLU A 190 12.93 -18.33 -44.62
N GLY A 191 12.70 -19.65 -44.60
CA GLY A 191 13.13 -20.56 -45.67
C GLY A 191 14.53 -21.17 -45.62
N THR A 192 15.29 -21.15 -44.50
CA THR A 192 16.45 -22.06 -44.40
C THR A 192 15.97 -23.50 -44.26
N SER A 193 16.63 -24.48 -44.88
CA SER A 193 16.27 -25.92 -44.79
C SER A 193 17.24 -26.65 -43.86
N GLY A 194 17.33 -26.22 -42.60
CA GLY A 194 18.18 -26.84 -41.58
C GLY A 194 17.38 -27.34 -40.39
N ALA A 195 17.90 -28.34 -39.65
CA ALA A 195 17.23 -28.99 -38.52
C ALA A 195 16.84 -28.05 -37.35
N PHE A 196 17.33 -26.80 -37.34
CA PHE A 196 16.94 -25.75 -36.40
C PHE A 196 16.48 -24.49 -37.15
N ASN A 197 15.28 -24.57 -37.73
CA ASN A 197 14.58 -23.41 -38.27
C ASN A 197 13.73 -22.76 -37.19
N PHE A 198 14.23 -21.67 -36.62
CA PHE A 198 13.46 -20.83 -35.71
C PHE A 198 13.07 -19.55 -36.44
N PHE A 199 11.80 -19.42 -36.82
CA PHE A 199 11.21 -18.21 -37.38
C PHE A 199 10.07 -17.75 -36.47
N LEU A 200 10.18 -16.51 -35.99
CA LEU A 200 9.16 -15.85 -35.17
C LEU A 200 8.85 -14.49 -35.79
N ASP A 201 7.62 -14.32 -36.25
CA ASP A 201 7.05 -13.03 -36.64
C ASP A 201 6.09 -12.60 -35.52
N ILE A 202 6.48 -11.55 -34.77
CA ILE A 202 5.70 -11.04 -33.65
C ILE A 202 5.28 -9.59 -33.95
N LYS A 203 3.99 -9.42 -34.21
CA LYS A 203 3.30 -8.12 -34.21
C LYS A 203 2.71 -7.90 -32.82
N PHE A 204 3.41 -7.12 -31.98
CA PHE A 204 3.03 -6.94 -30.58
C PHE A 204 1.64 -6.30 -30.42
N HIS A 205 1.26 -5.40 -31.32
CA HIS A 205 -0.10 -4.86 -31.37
C HIS A 205 -1.15 -5.98 -31.36
N ASN A 206 -1.05 -6.93 -32.31
CA ASN A 206 -2.00 -8.03 -32.44
C ASN A 206 -1.96 -8.98 -31.23
N VAL A 207 -0.77 -9.18 -30.64
CA VAL A 207 -0.62 -10.00 -29.43
C VAL A 207 -1.37 -9.36 -28.27
N PHE A 208 -1.13 -8.07 -28.02
CA PHE A 208 -1.80 -7.35 -26.94
C PHE A 208 -3.30 -7.22 -27.18
N ASP A 209 -3.73 -6.98 -28.41
CA ASP A 209 -5.14 -6.89 -28.78
C ASP A 209 -5.85 -8.23 -28.58
N LYS A 210 -5.22 -9.35 -28.95
CA LYS A 210 -5.77 -10.68 -28.69
C LYS A 210 -5.87 -11.03 -27.19
N TRP A 211 -5.00 -10.47 -26.36
CA TRP A 211 -4.97 -10.75 -24.92
C TRP A 211 -5.86 -9.82 -24.11
N PHE A 212 -5.95 -8.55 -24.50
CA PHE A 212 -6.58 -7.47 -23.73
C PHE A 212 -7.69 -6.73 -24.51
N GLY A 213 -7.92 -7.07 -25.76
CA GLY A 213 -9.03 -6.57 -26.60
C GLY A 213 -8.81 -5.18 -27.17
N ASN A 214 -8.21 -4.26 -26.43
CA ASN A 214 -7.80 -2.96 -26.95
C ASN A 214 -6.51 -2.51 -26.24
N VAL A 215 -5.46 -2.32 -27.03
CA VAL A 215 -4.11 -2.00 -26.54
C VAL A 215 -4.03 -0.59 -25.93
N GLU A 216 -4.77 0.38 -26.46
CA GLU A 216 -4.81 1.74 -25.90
C GLU A 216 -5.54 1.76 -24.56
N VAL A 217 -6.67 1.05 -24.45
CA VAL A 217 -7.39 0.90 -23.18
C VAL A 217 -6.49 0.26 -22.13
N LEU A 218 -5.74 -0.79 -22.50
CA LEU A 218 -4.75 -1.40 -21.62
C LEU A 218 -3.71 -0.37 -21.14
N ALA A 219 -3.09 0.36 -22.06
CA ALA A 219 -2.03 1.32 -21.75
C ALA A 219 -2.48 2.42 -20.79
N TYR A 220 -3.64 3.04 -21.05
CA TYR A 220 -4.21 4.07 -20.16
C TYR A 220 -4.66 3.50 -18.81
N SER A 221 -5.22 2.28 -18.80
CA SER A 221 -5.61 1.61 -17.55
C SER A 221 -4.41 1.37 -16.64
N LEU A 222 -3.28 0.93 -17.21
CA LEU A 222 -2.05 0.70 -16.45
C LEU A 222 -1.48 2.01 -15.86
N LEU A 223 -1.48 3.10 -16.63
CA LEU A 223 -1.10 4.42 -16.12
C LEU A 223 -2.04 4.89 -14.99
N GLY A 224 -3.35 4.70 -15.16
CA GLY A 224 -4.34 5.01 -14.12
C GLY A 224 -4.08 4.24 -12.82
N VAL A 225 -3.74 2.95 -12.92
CA VAL A 225 -3.38 2.12 -11.76
C VAL A 225 -2.10 2.61 -11.09
N ILE A 226 -1.04 2.94 -11.85
CA ILE A 226 0.20 3.49 -11.28
C ILE A 226 -0.08 4.81 -10.55
N GLY A 227 -0.83 5.72 -11.18
CA GLY A 227 -1.20 7.01 -10.60
C GLY A 227 -2.03 6.86 -9.33
N GLY A 228 -3.06 6.01 -9.36
CA GLY A 228 -3.92 5.73 -8.22
C GLY A 228 -3.17 5.12 -7.04
N VAL A 229 -2.32 4.11 -7.28
CA VAL A 229 -1.50 3.48 -6.23
C VAL A 229 -0.49 4.46 -5.65
N SER A 230 0.12 5.31 -6.48
CA SER A 230 1.07 6.33 -6.03
C SER A 230 0.42 7.40 -5.15
N LEU A 231 -0.79 7.82 -5.51
CA LEU A 231 -1.58 8.76 -4.71
C LEU A 231 -1.95 8.15 -3.35
N LEU A 232 -2.48 6.93 -3.35
CA LEU A 232 -2.82 6.20 -2.12
C LEU A 232 -1.61 5.99 -1.22
N PHE A 233 -0.47 5.59 -1.80
CA PHE A 233 0.79 5.44 -1.07
C PHE A 233 1.21 6.75 -0.38
N THR A 234 1.11 7.87 -1.09
CA THR A 234 1.45 9.20 -0.56
C THR A 234 0.54 9.57 0.61
N ILE A 235 -0.77 9.37 0.48
CA ILE A 235 -1.75 9.62 1.55
C ILE A 235 -1.42 8.77 2.79
N PHE A 236 -1.20 7.46 2.62
CA PHE A 236 -0.85 6.57 3.74
C PHE A 236 0.47 6.96 4.41
N LYS A 237 1.48 7.35 3.62
CA LYS A 237 2.77 7.80 4.14
C LYS A 237 2.62 9.06 4.99
N ILE A 238 1.85 10.05 4.54
CA ILE A 238 1.58 11.28 5.30
C ILE A 238 0.82 10.95 6.59
N TYR A 239 -0.19 10.09 6.50
CA TYR A 239 -0.98 9.67 7.67
C TYR A 239 -0.10 8.97 8.73
N ASP A 240 0.70 7.98 8.32
CA ASP A 240 1.58 7.24 9.23
C ASP A 240 2.68 8.15 9.82
N LEU A 241 3.17 9.14 9.06
CA LEU A 241 4.09 10.17 9.56
C LEU A 241 3.47 11.01 10.67
N LYS A 242 2.24 11.53 10.46
CA LYS A 242 1.52 12.30 11.49
C LYS A 242 1.32 11.47 12.75
N ARG A 243 0.97 10.18 12.60
CA ARG A 243 0.76 9.26 13.72
C ARG A 243 2.04 8.96 14.51
N LEU A 244 3.16 8.73 13.82
CA LEU A 244 4.45 8.51 14.47
C LEU A 244 4.92 9.73 15.27
N ASN A 245 4.75 10.93 14.71
CA ASN A 245 5.12 12.17 15.40
C ASN A 245 4.27 12.38 16.66
N ALA A 246 2.96 12.13 16.57
CA ALA A 246 2.09 12.19 17.74
C ALA A 246 2.54 11.22 18.85
N LEU A 247 2.83 9.95 18.51
CA LEU A 247 3.30 8.97 19.50
C LEU A 247 4.67 9.32 20.09
N LYS A 248 5.58 9.87 19.28
CA LYS A 248 6.90 10.30 19.75
C LYS A 248 6.79 11.42 20.78
N ASN A 249 5.86 12.34 20.62
CA ASN A 249 5.65 13.44 21.55
C ASN A 249 5.08 13.00 22.92
N HIS A 250 4.42 11.82 22.99
CA HIS A 250 3.89 11.27 24.24
C HIS A 250 4.92 10.44 25.03
N LEU A 251 6.05 10.07 24.40
CA LEU A 251 7.11 9.27 25.02
C LEU A 251 8.34 10.15 25.24
N SER A 252 8.50 10.67 26.46
CA SER A 252 9.67 11.47 26.88
C SER A 252 10.54 10.70 27.90
N GLY A 253 11.84 11.03 27.95
CA GLY A 253 12.81 10.48 28.91
C GLY A 253 13.77 9.41 28.35
N GLU A 254 14.71 8.97 29.18
CA GLU A 254 15.77 8.00 28.82
C GLU A 254 15.22 6.63 28.41
N VAL A 255 14.11 6.20 29.01
CA VAL A 255 13.43 4.94 28.68
C VAL A 255 12.90 4.96 27.24
N ALA A 256 12.35 6.10 26.80
CA ALA A 256 11.91 6.28 25.41
C ALA A 256 13.08 6.28 24.42
N ALA A 257 14.23 6.86 24.79
CA ALA A 257 15.43 6.87 23.95
C ALA A 257 15.96 5.45 23.68
N ASN A 258 16.01 4.60 24.72
CA ASN A 258 16.42 3.19 24.58
C ASN A 258 15.44 2.38 23.71
N PHE A 259 14.14 2.64 23.84
CA PHE A 259 13.13 2.02 22.97
C PHE A 259 13.30 2.42 21.50
N PHE A 260 13.49 3.71 21.21
CA PHE A 260 13.69 4.17 19.84
C PHE A 260 14.96 3.61 19.22
N ALA A 261 16.06 3.52 19.98
CA ALA A 261 17.32 2.93 19.52
C ALA A 261 17.14 1.45 19.12
N THR A 262 16.44 0.67 19.95
CA THR A 262 16.18 -0.76 19.71
C THR A 262 15.33 -0.97 18.44
N ILE A 263 14.29 -0.14 18.27
CA ILE A 263 13.39 -0.21 17.12
C ILE A 263 14.13 0.19 15.83
N GLU A 264 14.97 1.23 15.87
CA GLU A 264 15.74 1.67 14.71
C GLU A 264 16.80 0.64 14.29
N ALA A 265 17.45 -0.02 15.25
CA ALA A 265 18.37 -1.12 14.97
C ALA A 265 17.66 -2.29 14.26
N SER A 266 16.50 -2.70 14.78
CA SER A 266 15.68 -3.78 14.20
C SER A 266 15.16 -3.42 12.81
N LYS A 267 14.73 -2.16 12.61
CA LYS A 267 14.32 -1.62 11.31
C LYS A 267 15.48 -1.65 10.29
N LYS A 268 16.71 -1.32 10.70
CA LYS A 268 17.90 -1.38 9.83
C LYS A 268 18.18 -2.82 9.38
N GLN A 269 18.00 -3.80 10.27
CA GLN A 269 18.14 -5.21 9.93
C GLN A 269 17.07 -5.66 8.92
N GLU A 270 15.79 -5.35 9.17
CA GLU A 270 14.71 -5.70 8.23
C GLU A 270 14.91 -5.00 6.88
N ASN A 271 15.36 -3.74 6.86
CA ASN A 271 15.64 -3.01 5.63
C ASN A 271 16.75 -3.67 4.79
N ARG A 272 17.81 -4.18 5.45
CA ARG A 272 18.86 -4.96 4.76
C ARG A 272 18.31 -6.25 4.16
N ALA A 273 17.41 -6.93 4.85
CA ALA A 273 16.78 -8.14 4.33
C ALA A 273 15.95 -7.84 3.09
N TRP A 274 15.10 -6.81 3.13
CA TRP A 274 14.32 -6.37 1.97
C TRP A 274 15.20 -5.94 0.79
N LEU A 275 16.30 -5.23 1.04
CA LEU A 275 17.25 -4.84 -0.01
C LEU A 275 17.87 -6.06 -0.69
N LYS A 276 18.31 -7.07 0.07
CA LYS A 276 18.85 -8.31 -0.49
C LYS A 276 17.80 -9.03 -1.34
N THR A 277 16.58 -9.18 -0.82
CA THR A 277 15.47 -9.79 -1.55
C THR A 277 15.16 -9.04 -2.84
N TYR A 278 15.13 -7.70 -2.79
CA TYR A 278 14.91 -6.86 -3.96
C TYR A 278 15.98 -7.08 -5.03
N ILE A 279 17.27 -7.05 -4.67
CA ILE A 279 18.37 -7.26 -5.60
C ILE A 279 18.28 -8.65 -6.24
N ILE A 280 18.04 -9.70 -5.46
CA ILE A 280 17.94 -11.08 -5.99
C ILE A 280 16.79 -11.18 -7.00
N ILE A 281 15.60 -10.69 -6.66
CA ILE A 281 14.45 -10.73 -7.55
C ILE A 281 14.71 -9.87 -8.79
N PHE A 282 15.31 -8.70 -8.65
CA PHE A 282 15.63 -7.82 -9.77
C PHE A 282 16.63 -8.46 -10.74
N VAL A 283 17.65 -9.12 -10.21
CA VAL A 283 18.63 -9.84 -11.03
C VAL A 283 17.96 -10.98 -11.82
N LEU A 284 17.14 -11.79 -11.16
CA LEU A 284 16.50 -12.94 -11.78
C LEU A 284 15.40 -12.57 -12.79
N VAL A 285 14.60 -11.55 -12.48
CA VAL A 285 13.41 -11.20 -13.27
C VAL A 285 13.73 -10.17 -14.36
N VAL A 286 14.68 -9.26 -14.14
CA VAL A 286 14.98 -8.16 -15.07
C VAL A 286 16.32 -8.36 -15.75
N LEU A 287 17.41 -8.44 -14.99
CA LEU A 287 18.76 -8.48 -15.58
C LEU A 287 19.03 -9.77 -16.35
N LEU A 288 18.60 -10.93 -15.86
CA LEU A 288 18.87 -12.22 -16.51
C LEU A 288 18.16 -12.32 -17.87
N PRO A 289 16.84 -12.04 -18.01
CA PRO A 289 16.20 -12.00 -19.33
C PRO A 289 16.81 -10.94 -20.25
N LEU A 290 17.16 -9.76 -19.72
CA LEU A 290 17.77 -8.69 -20.50
C LEU A 290 19.17 -9.10 -21.02
N ALA A 291 19.97 -9.77 -20.21
CA ALA A 291 21.27 -10.31 -20.61
C ALA A 291 21.12 -11.39 -21.70
N LEU A 292 20.12 -12.26 -21.61
CA LEU A 292 19.81 -13.24 -22.65
C LEU A 292 19.41 -12.57 -23.97
N ILE A 293 18.56 -11.54 -23.92
CA ILE A 293 18.16 -10.76 -25.10
C ILE A 293 19.39 -10.09 -25.74
N LEU A 294 20.23 -9.43 -24.95
CA LEU A 294 21.47 -8.80 -25.44
C LEU A 294 22.42 -9.82 -26.08
N PHE A 295 22.55 -11.01 -25.48
CA PHE A 295 23.35 -12.08 -26.04
C PHE A 295 22.82 -12.57 -27.41
N LEU A 296 21.50 -12.71 -27.54
CA LEU A 296 20.85 -13.07 -28.81
C LEU A 296 21.02 -11.99 -29.89
N ILE A 297 20.99 -10.71 -29.50
CA ILE A 297 21.28 -9.59 -30.40
C ILE A 297 22.76 -9.63 -30.85
N TYR A 298 23.70 -9.83 -29.92
CA TYR A 298 25.13 -9.93 -30.23
C TYR A 298 25.45 -11.07 -31.22
N LYS A 299 24.81 -12.24 -31.03
CA LYS A 299 24.89 -13.38 -31.96
C LYS A 299 24.18 -13.13 -33.31
N LYS A 300 23.59 -11.95 -33.53
CA LYS A 300 22.83 -11.55 -34.73
C LYS A 300 21.65 -12.49 -35.04
N VAL A 301 21.11 -13.18 -34.03
CA VAL A 301 19.92 -14.04 -34.15
C VAL A 301 18.67 -13.18 -34.29
N ILE A 302 18.63 -12.04 -33.60
CA ILE A 302 17.56 -11.04 -33.69
C ILE A 302 18.04 -9.94 -34.65
N ARG A 303 17.32 -9.73 -35.76
CA ARG A 303 17.58 -8.63 -36.70
C ARG A 303 16.36 -7.72 -36.72
N ARG A 304 16.56 -6.43 -36.43
CA ARG A 304 15.53 -5.40 -36.63
C ARG A 304 15.50 -5.08 -38.13
N LYS A 305 14.33 -5.19 -38.76
CA LYS A 305 14.08 -4.59 -40.08
C LYS A 305 13.55 -3.18 -39.87
#